data_AF-A0A510KGJ2-F1
#
_entry.id   AF-A0A510KGJ2-F1
#
_cell.length_a   1.000
_cell.length_b   1.000
_cell.length_c   1.000
_cell.angle_alpha   90.00
_cell.angle_beta   90.00
_cell.angle_gamma   90.00
#
_symmetry.space_group_name_H-M   'P 1'
#
loop_
_entity.id
_entity.type
_entity.pdbx_description
1 polymer ?
#
loop_
_entity_poly.entity_id
_entity_poly.type
_entity_poly.pdbx_seq_one_letter_code
_entity_poly.pdbx_strand_id
1 'polypeptide(L)'
;MNRIDILREVIIIANNERLKKMLEKEKEQKARSSVLAEYVSSLPISKEQMEQVIEKMGDLMEIAVEYRIIGAMISESEEIIKILDEKEEEQPLS
;
A
#
# COMPACT_ATOMS: atom_id res chain seq x y z
N MET A 1 4.74 22.77 20.11
CA MET A 1 5.40 22.08 18.99
C MET A 1 6.46 22.98 18.39
N ASN A 2 7.68 22.48 18.35
CA ASN A 2 8.75 23.09 17.56
C ASN A 2 8.54 22.74 16.06
N ARG A 3 9.34 23.33 15.15
CA ARG A 3 9.20 23.09 13.70
C ARG A 3 9.48 21.63 13.29
N ILE A 4 10.30 20.91 14.06
CA ILE A 4 10.61 19.50 13.85
C ILE A 4 9.41 18.63 14.24
N ASP A 5 8.75 18.92 15.35
CA ASP A 5 7.51 18.25 15.77
C ASP A 5 6.42 18.37 14.70
N ILE A 6 6.26 19.57 14.14
CA ILE A 6 5.30 19.82 13.05
C ILE A 6 5.67 18.97 11.82
N LEU A 7 6.95 18.90 11.47
CA LEU A 7 7.40 18.11 10.33
C LEU A 7 7.15 16.60 10.56
N ARG A 8 7.42 16.08 11.77
CA ARG A 8 7.12 14.69 12.14
C ARG A 8 5.63 14.39 12.05
N GLU A 9 4.79 15.25 12.61
CA GLU A 9 3.34 15.06 12.59
C GLU A 9 2.82 15.02 11.14
N VAL A 10 3.32 15.91 10.28
CA VAL A 10 2.99 15.91 8.84
C VAL A 10 3.42 14.60 8.16
N ILE A 11 4.62 14.09 8.46
CA ILE A 11 5.11 12.82 7.89
C ILE A 11 4.24 11.64 8.36
N ILE A 12 3.88 11.58 9.65
CA ILE A 12 3.02 10.54 10.21
C ILE A 12 1.63 10.57 9.56
N ILE A 13 1.03 11.76 9.44
CA ILE A 13 -0.28 11.93 8.78
C ILE A 13 -0.18 11.46 7.32
N ALA A 14 0.85 11.88 6.59
CA ALA A 14 1.05 11.47 5.20
C ALA A 14 1.22 9.96 5.04
N ASN A 15 1.95 9.30 5.94
CA ASN A 15 2.10 7.84 5.94
C ASN A 15 0.78 7.12 6.23
N ASN A 16 0.00 7.60 7.21
CA ASN A 16 -1.32 7.04 7.51
C ASN A 16 -2.28 7.17 6.32
N GLU A 17 -2.27 8.32 5.63
CA GLU A 17 -3.07 8.51 4.42
C GLU A 17 -2.65 7.59 3.26
N ARG A 18 -1.34 7.41 3.05
CA ARG A 18 -0.80 6.48 2.05
C ARG A 18 -1.23 5.05 2.34
N LEU A 19 -1.10 4.60 3.59
CA LEU A 19 -1.51 3.27 4.03
C LEU A 19 -3.01 3.07 3.84
N LYS A 20 -3.83 4.05 4.22
CA LYS A 20 -5.28 4.01 4.01
C LYS A 20 -5.65 3.85 2.53
N LYS A 21 -5.02 4.64 1.65
CA LYS A 21 -5.23 4.52 0.19
C LYS A 21 -4.80 3.16 -0.35
N MET A 22 -3.72 2.57 0.16
CA MET A 22 -3.32 1.21 -0.23
C MET A 22 -4.41 0.20 0.12
N LEU A 23 -4.90 0.23 1.36
CA LEU A 23 -5.91 -0.69 1.86
C LEU A 23 -7.26 -0.53 1.13
N GLU A 24 -7.65 0.70 0.79
CA GLU A 24 -8.85 0.96 -0.02
C GLU A 24 -8.71 0.38 -1.44
N LYS A 25 -7.58 0.64 -2.11
CA LYS A 25 -7.29 0.03 -3.43
C LYS A 25 -7.26 -1.49 -3.37
N GLU A 26 -6.73 -2.08 -2.30
CA GLU A 26 -6.67 -3.53 -2.12
C GLU A 26 -8.07 -4.13 -2.03
N LYS A 27 -8.95 -3.49 -1.25
CA LYS A 27 -10.36 -3.89 -1.12
C LYS A 27 -11.11 -3.77 -2.44
N GLU A 28 -10.95 -2.65 -3.15
CA GLU A 28 -11.58 -2.44 -4.47
C GLU A 28 -11.14 -3.51 -5.46
N GLN A 29 -9.84 -3.84 -5.47
CA GLN A 29 -9.32 -4.85 -6.37
C GLN A 29 -9.82 -6.24 -6.01
N LYS A 30 -9.82 -6.60 -4.71
CA LYS A 30 -10.37 -7.88 -4.25
C LYS A 30 -11.84 -8.04 -4.64
N ALA A 31 -12.63 -6.97 -4.52
CA ALA A 31 -14.02 -6.96 -4.97
C ALA A 31 -14.12 -7.16 -6.49
N ARG A 32 -13.30 -6.45 -7.28
CA ARG A 32 -13.25 -6.64 -8.74
C ARG A 32 -12.85 -8.05 -9.13
N SER A 33 -11.83 -8.63 -8.48
CA SER A 33 -11.37 -10.00 -8.74
C SER A 33 -12.47 -11.02 -8.44
N SER A 34 -13.23 -10.81 -7.36
CA SER A 34 -14.34 -11.68 -6.99
C SER A 34 -15.47 -11.67 -8.03
N VAL A 35 -15.92 -10.47 -8.44
CA VAL A 35 -16.97 -10.32 -9.48
C VAL A 35 -16.53 -10.97 -10.79
N LEU A 36 -15.27 -10.80 -11.12
CA LEU A 36 -14.71 -11.26 -12.35
C LEU A 36 -14.49 -12.79 -12.36
N ALA A 37 -14.10 -13.39 -11.23
CA ALA A 37 -14.06 -14.84 -11.06
C ALA A 37 -15.46 -15.48 -11.17
N GLU A 38 -16.48 -14.82 -10.61
CA GLU A 38 -17.88 -15.24 -10.74
C GLU A 38 -18.34 -15.18 -12.21
N TYR A 39 -18.00 -14.10 -12.92
CA TYR A 39 -18.29 -13.97 -14.34
C TYR A 39 -17.62 -15.06 -15.17
N VAL A 40 -16.33 -15.31 -14.98
CA VAL A 40 -15.60 -16.38 -15.71
C VAL A 40 -16.20 -17.75 -15.42
N SER A 41 -16.62 -18.00 -14.17
CA SER A 41 -17.30 -19.25 -13.77
C SER A 41 -18.69 -19.43 -14.42
N SER A 42 -19.31 -18.34 -14.88
CA SER A 42 -20.60 -18.38 -15.59
C SER A 42 -20.47 -18.63 -17.10
N LEU A 43 -19.25 -18.56 -17.64
CA LEU A 43 -19.02 -18.74 -19.07
C LEU A 43 -19.19 -20.22 -19.48
N PRO A 44 -19.70 -20.50 -20.69
CA PRO A 44 -19.83 -21.85 -21.22
C PRO A 44 -18.48 -22.39 -21.71
N ILE A 45 -17.48 -22.40 -20.83
CA ILE A 45 -16.11 -22.85 -21.09
C ILE A 45 -15.79 -24.07 -20.22
N SER A 46 -14.78 -24.85 -20.63
CA SER A 46 -14.32 -25.98 -19.80
C SER A 46 -13.67 -25.48 -18.51
N LYS A 47 -13.65 -26.34 -17.48
CA LYS A 47 -12.98 -26.06 -16.21
C LYS A 47 -11.51 -25.67 -16.39
N GLU A 48 -10.82 -26.31 -17.33
CA GLU A 48 -9.40 -26.08 -17.60
C GLU A 48 -9.15 -24.73 -18.27
N GLN A 49 -10.05 -24.29 -19.16
CA GLN A 49 -10.03 -22.94 -19.71
C GLN A 49 -10.35 -21.89 -18.66
N MET A 50 -11.31 -22.16 -17.77
CA MET A 50 -11.66 -21.28 -16.66
C MET A 50 -10.47 -21.05 -15.72
N GLU A 51 -9.76 -22.12 -15.33
CA GLU A 51 -8.58 -22.03 -14.47
C GLU A 51 -7.46 -21.21 -15.12
N GLN A 52 -7.17 -21.41 -16.42
CA GLN A 52 -6.18 -20.62 -17.15
C GLN A 52 -6.56 -19.14 -17.26
N VAL A 53 -7.84 -18.83 -17.46
CA VAL A 53 -8.34 -17.45 -17.51
C VAL A 53 -8.20 -16.79 -16.13
N ILE A 54 -8.59 -17.48 -15.05
CA ILE A 54 -8.45 -16.96 -13.68
C ILE A 54 -6.98 -16.68 -13.35
N GLU A 55 -6.07 -17.60 -13.70
CA GLU A 55 -4.62 -17.44 -13.48
C GLU A 55 -4.06 -16.21 -14.21
N LYS A 56 -4.33 -16.10 -15.53
CA LYS A 56 -3.86 -14.97 -16.35
C LYS A 56 -4.46 -13.63 -15.90
N MET A 57 -5.66 -13.63 -15.36
CA MET A 57 -6.30 -12.43 -14.83
C MET A 57 -5.73 -12.03 -13.47
N GLY A 58 -5.34 -13.00 -12.64
CA GLY A 58 -4.56 -12.74 -11.41
C GLY A 58 -3.29 -11.94 -11.71
N ASP A 59 -2.54 -12.34 -12.74
CA ASP A 59 -1.33 -11.65 -13.20
C ASP A 59 -1.60 -10.21 -13.70
N LEU A 60 -2.70 -9.99 -14.43
CA LEU A 60 -3.09 -8.66 -14.93
C LEU A 60 -3.62 -7.74 -13.83
N MET A 61 -4.15 -8.32 -12.74
CA MET A 61 -4.68 -7.59 -11.59
C MET A 61 -3.61 -7.23 -10.56
N GLU A 62 -2.33 -7.54 -10.82
CA GLU A 62 -1.26 -7.39 -9.85
C GLU A 62 -0.93 -5.91 -9.55
N ILE A 63 -1.39 -5.43 -8.38
CA ILE A 63 -1.11 -4.09 -7.81
C ILE A 63 0.31 -3.98 -7.23
N ALA A 64 1.13 -5.03 -7.37
CA ALA A 64 2.41 -5.15 -6.66
C ALA A 64 3.38 -3.99 -6.92
N VAL A 65 3.30 -3.31 -8.06
CA VAL A 65 4.16 -2.15 -8.37
C VAL A 65 3.76 -0.90 -7.56
N GLU A 66 2.47 -0.57 -7.47
CA GLU A 66 2.02 0.60 -6.68
C GLU A 66 2.27 0.38 -5.18
N TYR A 67 2.08 -0.84 -4.68
CA TYR A 67 2.33 -1.14 -3.27
C TYR A 67 3.81 -1.12 -2.89
N ARG A 68 4.70 -1.59 -3.78
CA ARG A 68 6.15 -1.50 -3.57
C ARG A 68 6.61 -0.05 -3.46
N ILE A 69 6.11 0.84 -4.33
CA ILE A 69 6.47 2.27 -4.30
C ILE A 69 5.98 2.92 -3.01
N ILE A 70 4.72 2.68 -2.60
CA ILE A 70 4.19 3.28 -1.37
C ILE A 70 4.93 2.72 -0.13
N GLY A 71 5.22 1.42 -0.11
CA GLY A 71 6.03 0.80 0.96
C GLY A 71 7.43 1.43 1.07
N ALA A 72 8.10 1.67 -0.06
CA ALA A 72 9.40 2.35 -0.08
C ALA A 72 9.30 3.79 0.46
N MET A 73 8.27 4.55 0.07
CA MET A 73 8.05 5.92 0.56
C MET A 73 7.79 5.96 2.08
N ILE A 74 7.06 4.96 2.62
CA ILE A 74 6.84 4.85 4.07
C ILE A 74 8.17 4.56 4.78
N SER A 75 8.95 3.60 4.28
CA SER A 75 10.27 3.24 4.84
C SER A 75 11.22 4.44 4.87
N GLU A 76 11.36 5.18 3.77
CA GLU A 76 12.18 6.40 3.72
C GLU A 76 11.68 7.47 4.70
N SER A 77 10.35 7.60 4.83
CA SER A 77 9.74 8.53 5.79
C SER A 77 10.00 8.14 7.25
N GLU A 78 10.04 6.84 7.56
CA GLU A 78 10.39 6.32 8.89
C GLU A 78 11.86 6.56 9.22
N GLU A 79 12.77 6.40 8.26
CA GLU A 79 14.19 6.75 8.43
C GLU A 79 14.37 8.24 8.70
N ILE A 80 13.60 9.11 8.02
CA ILE A 80 13.61 10.56 8.30
C ILE A 80 13.17 10.84 9.73
N ILE A 81 12.08 10.23 10.21
CA ILE A 81 11.62 10.40 11.60
C ILE A 81 12.72 9.99 12.59
N LYS A 82 13.35 8.84 12.35
CA LYS A 82 14.44 8.35 13.20
C LYS A 82 15.61 9.34 13.29
N ILE A 83 16.02 9.93 12.15
CA ILE A 83 17.06 10.97 12.12
C ILE A 83 16.65 12.21 12.93
N LEU A 84 15.37 12.59 12.89
CA LEU A 84 14.87 13.72 13.68
C LEU A 84 14.90 13.41 15.18
N ASP A 85 14.56 12.18 15.58
CA ASP A 85 14.55 11.72 16.97
C ASP A 85 15.96 11.62 17.56
N GLU A 86 16.94 11.11 16.80
CA GLU A 86 18.35 11.06 17.22
C GLU A 86 18.92 12.47 17.48
N LYS A 87 18.48 13.49 16.73
CA LYS A 87 18.90 14.89 16.96
C LYS A 87 18.27 15.56 18.17
N GLU A 88 17.15 15.05 18.67
CA GLU A 88 16.55 15.54 19.91
C GLU A 88 17.27 15.00 21.15
N GLU A 89 17.74 13.75 21.12
CA GLU A 89 18.53 13.17 22.21
C GLU A 89 19.93 13.80 22.36
N GLU A 90 20.49 14.37 21.30
CA GLU A 90 21.78 15.08 21.32
C GLU A 90 21.71 16.52 21.87
N GLN A 91 20.52 17.10 22.06
CA GLN A 91 20.42 18.42 22.68
C GLN A 91 20.59 18.29 24.21
N PRO A 92 21.66 18.87 24.81
CA PRO A 92 21.78 18.86 26.26
C PRO A 92 20.66 19.70 26.87
N LEU A 93 20.08 19.19 27.97
CA LEU A 93 19.17 19.93 28.85
C LEU A 93 19.84 21.25 29.26
N SER A 94 19.52 22.35 28.58
CA SER A 94 19.90 23.72 28.98
C SER A 94 18.82 24.34 29.83
#